data_AF-A0A538JJ32-F1
#
_entry.id   AF-A0A538JJ32-F1
#
_cell.length_a   1.000
_cell.length_b   1.000
_cell.length_c   1.000
_cell.angle_alpha   90.00
_cell.angle_beta   90.00
_cell.angle_gamma   90.00
#
_symmetry.space_group_name_H-M   'P 1'
#
loop_
_entity.id
_entity.type
_entity.pdbx_description
1 polymer ?
#
loop_
_entity_poly.entity_id
_entity_poly.type
_entity_poly.pdbx_seq_one_letter_code
_entity_poly.pdbx_strand_id
1 'polypeptide(L)'
;MRKLHERPAVDRRPLELWWTCHDELALFGRLAVALSACAIGFAIVGLPHVPLMWPIHHLGLVDPTCGLTCGVVAIDRGDTARAWAFNPASFLVVAATAALLVRLTFGHLTGRCSAFGFGPVGVSGVSVALAFVVLWVNQQRHAGLIIHQLR
;
A
#
# COMPACT_ATOMS: atom_id res chain seq x y z
N MET A 1 -17.94 -27.89 -27.55
CA MET A 1 -18.66 -27.69 -26.28
C MET A 1 -17.71 -27.08 -25.25
N ARG A 2 -17.81 -25.77 -25.03
CA ARG A 2 -17.00 -25.00 -24.07
C ARG A 2 -17.55 -25.31 -22.68
N LYS A 3 -16.83 -26.06 -21.84
CA LYS A 3 -17.20 -26.20 -20.43
C LYS A 3 -17.21 -24.79 -19.85
N LEU A 4 -18.40 -24.25 -19.62
CA LEU A 4 -18.59 -23.06 -18.80
C LEU A 4 -17.92 -23.41 -17.47
N HIS A 5 -16.80 -22.73 -17.20
CA HIS A 5 -16.11 -22.79 -15.93
C HIS A 5 -17.09 -22.19 -14.93
N GLU A 6 -17.91 -23.04 -14.31
CA GLU A 6 -18.87 -22.62 -13.29
C GLU A 6 -18.06 -21.90 -12.22
N ARG A 7 -18.24 -20.58 -12.12
CA ARG A 7 -17.76 -19.85 -10.96
C ARG A 7 -18.48 -20.48 -9.77
N PRO A 8 -17.76 -21.08 -8.81
CA PRO A 8 -18.41 -21.63 -7.62
C PRO A 8 -19.24 -20.52 -6.97
N ALA A 9 -20.42 -20.89 -6.48
CA ALA A 9 -21.32 -19.99 -5.78
C ALA A 9 -20.54 -19.23 -4.69
N VAL A 10 -20.69 -17.90 -4.65
CA VAL A 10 -19.99 -17.01 -3.72
C VAL A 10 -20.19 -17.50 -2.28
N ASP A 11 -19.21 -18.23 -1.76
CA ASP A 11 -19.17 -18.63 -0.36
C ASP A 11 -18.92 -17.36 0.47
N ARG A 12 -19.67 -17.17 1.56
CA ARG A 12 -19.64 -15.94 2.38
C ARG A 12 -18.42 -15.86 3.29
N ARG A 13 -17.35 -16.59 3.00
CA ARG A 13 -16.12 -16.51 3.79
C ARG A 13 -15.38 -15.23 3.41
N PRO A 14 -14.85 -14.49 4.40
CA PRO A 14 -14.16 -13.22 4.14
C PRO A 14 -12.89 -13.39 3.31
N LEU A 15 -12.32 -14.60 3.31
CA LEU A 15 -11.16 -14.98 2.51
C LEU A 15 -11.40 -16.37 1.92
N GLU A 16 -11.41 -16.46 0.60
CA GLU A 16 -11.42 -17.73 -0.11
C GLU A 16 -10.09 -17.90 -0.85
N LEU A 17 -9.40 -19.01 -0.56
CA LEU A 17 -8.13 -19.38 -1.19
C LEU A 17 -8.39 -20.54 -2.14
N TRP A 18 -8.16 -20.34 -3.43
CA TRP A 18 -8.10 -21.44 -4.40
C TRP A 18 -6.82 -21.38 -5.22
N TRP A 19 -6.49 -22.47 -5.91
CA TRP A 19 -5.30 -22.56 -6.76
C TRP A 19 -5.71 -22.44 -8.21
N THR A 20 -5.06 -21.56 -8.96
CA THR A 20 -5.26 -21.39 -10.40
C THR A 20 -3.96 -21.65 -11.15
N CYS A 21 -4.10 -22.03 -12.41
CA CYS A 21 -2.99 -22.13 -13.36
C CYS A 21 -2.64 -20.78 -14.00
N HIS A 22 -3.49 -19.76 -13.87
CA HIS A 22 -3.25 -18.40 -14.37
C HIS A 22 -3.23 -17.38 -13.23
N ASP A 23 -2.17 -16.57 -13.14
CA ASP A 23 -2.07 -15.52 -12.12
C ASP A 23 -2.87 -14.26 -12.49
N GLU A 24 -4.11 -14.21 -12.03
CA GLU A 24 -4.99 -13.03 -12.14
C GLU A 24 -4.43 -11.80 -11.40
N LEU A 25 -3.49 -11.98 -10.46
CA LEU A 25 -2.85 -10.89 -9.70
C LEU A 25 -1.43 -10.57 -10.20
N ALA A 26 -1.03 -11.06 -11.38
CA ALA A 26 0.32 -10.84 -11.91
C ALA A 26 0.69 -9.36 -12.05
N LEU A 27 -0.30 -8.49 -12.34
CA LEU A 27 -0.08 -7.04 -12.36
C LEU A 27 0.28 -6.52 -10.96
N PHE A 28 -0.45 -6.92 -9.92
CA PHE A 28 -0.17 -6.50 -8.55
C PHE A 28 1.18 -7.00 -8.06
N GLY A 29 1.57 -8.22 -8.41
CA GLY A 29 2.91 -8.74 -8.13
C GLY A 29 4.01 -7.89 -8.79
N ARG A 30 3.86 -7.56 -10.08
CA ARG A 30 4.81 -6.68 -10.79
C ARG A 30 4.86 -5.27 -10.21
N LEU A 31 3.71 -4.70 -9.84
CA LEU A 31 3.65 -3.40 -9.17
C LEU A 31 4.32 -3.46 -7.80
N ALA A 32 4.13 -4.52 -7.02
CA ALA A 32 4.79 -4.69 -5.73
C ALA A 32 6.31 -4.73 -5.86
N VAL A 33 6.83 -5.45 -6.88
CA VAL A 33 8.27 -5.47 -7.19
C VAL A 33 8.77 -4.08 -7.57
N ALA A 34 8.08 -3.39 -8.47
CA ALA A 34 8.49 -2.05 -8.91
C ALA A 34 8.46 -1.03 -7.77
N LEU A 35 7.40 -1.02 -6.96
CA LEU A 35 7.26 -0.13 -5.81
C LEU A 35 8.32 -0.39 -4.75
N SER A 36 8.60 -1.67 -4.45
CA SER A 36 9.66 -2.06 -3.51
C SER A 36 11.04 -1.63 -4.02
N ALA A 37 11.34 -1.83 -5.30
CA ALA A 37 12.60 -1.39 -5.90
C ALA A 37 12.76 0.13 -5.84
N CYS A 38 11.71 0.90 -6.15
CA CYS A 38 11.72 2.36 -6.02
C CYS A 38 11.93 2.82 -4.57
N ALA A 39 11.23 2.21 -3.61
CA ALA A 39 11.33 2.54 -2.20
C ALA A 39 12.75 2.31 -1.66
N ILE A 40 13.33 1.14 -1.94
CA ILE A 40 14.72 0.81 -1.60
C ILE A 40 15.69 1.78 -2.28
N GLY A 41 15.48 2.08 -3.57
CA GLY A 41 16.27 3.06 -4.31
C GLY A 41 16.27 4.43 -3.63
N PHE A 42 15.11 4.93 -3.22
CA PHE A 42 15.01 6.20 -2.47
C PHE A 42 15.58 6.12 -1.07
N ALA A 43 15.51 4.96 -0.40
CA ALA A 43 16.14 4.76 0.88
C ALA A 43 17.66 4.95 0.80
N ILE A 44 18.28 4.43 -0.26
CA ILE A 44 19.74 4.49 -0.51
C ILE A 44 20.17 5.86 -1.06
N VAL A 45 19.53 6.33 -2.13
CA VAL A 45 19.95 7.52 -2.89
C VAL A 45 19.38 8.82 -2.31
N GLY A 46 18.30 8.73 -1.54
CA GLY A 46 17.49 9.86 -1.11
C GLY A 46 16.28 10.09 -2.01
N LEU A 47 15.29 10.83 -1.50
CA LEU A 47 14.16 11.26 -2.32
C LEU A 47 14.59 12.40 -3.24
N PRO A 48 14.07 12.44 -4.48
CA PRO A 48 14.29 13.58 -5.34
C PRO A 48 13.61 14.82 -4.74
N HIS A 49 14.34 15.94 -4.69
CA HIS A 49 13.82 17.23 -4.24
C HIS A 49 12.96 17.84 -5.36
N VAL A 50 11.85 17.20 -5.68
CA VAL A 50 10.85 17.79 -6.57
C VAL A 50 9.90 18.56 -5.67
N PRO A 51 9.81 19.90 -5.79
CA PRO A 51 8.78 20.67 -5.11
C PRO A 51 7.43 20.37 -5.78
N LEU A 52 6.90 19.18 -5.53
CA LEU A 52 5.50 18.83 -5.73
C LEU A 52 4.71 19.47 -4.60
N MET A 53 4.81 20.80 -4.46
CA MET A 53 3.85 21.52 -3.65
C MET A 53 2.53 21.44 -4.40
N TRP A 54 1.62 20.61 -3.90
CA TRP A 54 0.23 20.74 -4.29
C TRP A 54 -0.22 22.15 -3.87
N PRO A 55 -0.97 22.91 -4.70
CA PRO A 55 -1.25 24.32 -4.43
C PRO A 55 -1.84 24.61 -3.03
N ILE A 56 -2.56 23.65 -2.47
CA ILE A 56 -3.12 23.70 -1.10
C ILE A 56 -2.08 23.69 0.02
N HIS A 57 -0.85 23.25 -0.23
CA HIS A 57 0.24 23.36 0.76
C HIS A 57 0.57 24.83 1.05
N HIS A 58 0.33 25.76 0.11
CA HIS A 58 0.43 27.20 0.36
C HIS A 58 -0.63 27.71 1.35
N LEU A 59 -1.71 26.96 1.54
CA LEU A 59 -2.76 27.25 2.52
C LEU A 59 -2.50 26.55 3.87
N GLY A 60 -1.34 25.89 4.03
CA GLY A 60 -0.98 25.12 5.24
C GLY A 60 -1.72 23.78 5.37
N LEU A 61 -2.41 23.33 4.32
CA LEU A 61 -3.13 22.06 4.32
C LEU A 61 -2.28 20.96 3.70
N VAL A 62 -2.28 19.78 4.33
CA VAL A 62 -1.64 18.56 3.86
C VAL A 62 -2.73 17.52 3.58
N ASP A 63 -2.72 16.91 2.38
CA ASP A 63 -3.63 15.82 2.03
C ASP A 63 -3.25 14.53 2.77
N PRO A 64 -4.21 13.65 3.09
CA PRO A 64 -3.98 12.43 3.88
C PRO A 64 -2.96 11.43 3.28
N THR A 65 -2.47 11.63 2.06
CA THR A 65 -1.46 10.77 1.42
C THR A 65 -0.09 11.43 1.27
N CYS A 66 0.07 12.72 1.59
CA CYS A 66 1.30 13.47 1.30
C CYS A 66 2.57 12.93 1.98
N GLY A 67 2.43 12.28 3.14
CA GLY A 67 3.56 11.67 3.85
C GLY A 67 3.84 10.20 3.49
N LEU A 68 3.08 9.59 2.57
CA LEU A 68 3.10 8.13 2.37
C LEU A 68 4.47 7.63 1.88
N THR A 69 5.02 8.24 0.83
CA THR A 69 6.33 7.85 0.26
C THR A 69 7.46 8.04 1.26
N CYS A 70 7.49 9.19 1.96
CA CYS A 70 8.49 9.46 3.00
C CYS A 70 8.37 8.47 4.16
N GLY A 71 7.13 8.09 4.54
CA GLY A 71 6.87 7.08 5.55
C GLY A 71 7.41 5.71 5.15
N VAL A 72 7.17 5.26 3.91
CA VAL A 72 7.71 3.99 3.39
C VAL A 72 9.25 4.01 3.39
N VAL A 73 9.86 5.10 2.90
CA VAL A 73 11.33 5.24 2.90
C VAL A 73 11.90 5.27 4.32
N ALA A 74 11.19 5.87 5.29
CA ALA A 74 11.59 5.84 6.69
C ALA A 74 11.54 4.41 7.27
N ILE A 75 10.53 3.61 6.90
CA ILE A 75 10.47 2.17 7.26
C ILE A 75 11.67 1.42 6.68
N ASP A 76 11.97 1.61 5.39
CA ASP A 76 13.10 0.94 4.73
C ASP A 76 14.47 1.35 5.33
N ARG A 77 14.56 2.54 5.91
CA ARG A 77 15.73 3.01 6.68
C ARG A 77 15.75 2.54 8.14
N GLY A 78 14.72 1.82 8.60
CA GLY A 78 14.58 1.36 9.98
C GLY A 78 14.09 2.43 10.98
N ASP A 79 13.67 3.61 10.51
CA ASP A 79 13.15 4.70 11.36
C ASP A 79 11.61 4.66 11.41
N THR A 80 11.10 3.72 12.21
CA THR A 80 9.65 3.49 12.37
C THR A 80 8.94 4.65 13.08
N ALA A 81 9.63 5.34 13.99
CA ALA A 81 9.08 6.50 14.68
C ALA A 81 8.82 7.65 13.69
N ARG A 82 9.77 7.91 12.81
CA ARG A 82 9.61 8.91 11.75
C ARG A 82 8.59 8.48 10.70
N ALA A 83 8.51 7.19 10.37
CA ALA A 83 7.48 6.67 9.49
C ALA A 83 6.06 6.92 10.03
N TRP A 84 5.87 6.71 11.33
CA TRP A 84 4.61 7.00 12.01
C TRP A 84 4.26 8.49 11.99
N ALA A 85 5.25 9.35 12.24
CA ALA A 85 5.07 10.79 12.17
C ALA A 85 4.71 11.26 10.74
N PHE A 86 5.33 10.67 9.71
CA PHE A 86 5.01 10.97 8.32
C PHE A 86 3.61 10.52 7.93
N ASN A 87 3.33 9.22 8.02
CA ASN A 87 2.06 8.65 7.62
C ASN A 87 1.93 7.21 8.18
N PRO A 88 1.07 6.98 9.19
CA PRO A 88 0.81 5.64 9.71
C PRO A 88 0.30 4.64 8.67
N ALA A 89 -0.32 5.10 7.57
CA ALA A 89 -0.74 4.22 6.48
C ALA A 89 0.44 3.62 5.71
N SER A 90 1.66 4.17 5.84
CA SER A 90 2.88 3.60 5.24
C SER A 90 3.14 2.16 5.71
N PHE A 91 2.83 1.83 6.96
CA PHE A 91 2.94 0.46 7.49
C PHE A 91 2.01 -0.51 6.76
N LEU A 92 0.77 -0.08 6.46
CA LEU A 92 -0.18 -0.89 5.71
C LEU A 92 0.30 -1.13 4.28
N VAL A 93 0.89 -0.10 3.65
CA VAL A 93 1.45 -0.20 2.29
C VAL A 93 2.63 -1.17 2.26
N VAL A 94 3.56 -1.07 3.22
CA VAL A 94 4.70 -2.00 3.31
C VAL A 94 4.20 -3.43 3.56
N ALA A 95 3.25 -3.63 4.48
CA ALA A 95 2.68 -4.95 4.75
C ALA A 95 1.98 -5.56 3.54
N ALA A 96 1.18 -4.77 2.81
CA ALA A 96 0.50 -5.21 1.58
C ALA A 96 1.51 -5.56 0.48
N THR A 97 2.55 -4.74 0.32
CA THR A 97 3.64 -4.99 -0.64
C THR A 97 4.38 -6.28 -0.30
N ALA A 98 4.74 -6.48 0.98
CA ALA A 98 5.40 -7.69 1.45
C ALA A 98 4.54 -8.93 1.22
N ALA A 99 3.23 -8.86 1.50
CA ALA A 99 2.29 -9.96 1.27
C ALA A 99 2.21 -10.34 -0.23
N LEU A 100 2.18 -9.34 -1.12
CA LEU A 100 2.21 -9.57 -2.57
C LEU A 100 3.51 -10.21 -3.03
N LEU A 101 4.66 -9.79 -2.48
CA LEU A 101 5.96 -10.39 -2.79
C LEU A 101 6.08 -11.83 -2.29
N VAL A 102 5.64 -12.12 -1.07
CA VAL A 102 5.59 -13.49 -0.52
C VAL A 102 4.70 -14.38 -1.37
N ARG A 103 3.53 -13.90 -1.76
CA ARG A 103 2.64 -14.62 -2.67
C ARG A 103 3.31 -14.89 -4.02
N LEU A 104 3.92 -13.87 -4.63
CA LEU A 104 4.56 -13.97 -5.94
C LEU A 104 5.71 -14.99 -5.91
N THR A 105 6.57 -14.91 -4.90
CA THR A 105 7.67 -15.85 -4.68
C THR A 105 7.18 -17.27 -4.42
N PHE A 106 6.16 -17.44 -3.58
CA PHE A 106 5.54 -18.75 -3.37
C PHE A 106 4.97 -19.35 -4.66
N GLY A 107 4.33 -18.52 -5.49
CA GLY A 107 3.80 -18.96 -6.78
C GLY A 107 4.87 -19.39 -7.77
N HIS A 108 5.98 -18.65 -7.82
CA HIS A 108 7.15 -19.02 -8.62
C HIS A 108 7.81 -20.32 -8.13
N LEU A 109 7.95 -20.52 -6.83
CA LEU A 109 8.61 -21.71 -6.26
C LEU A 109 7.77 -22.98 -6.40
N THR A 110 6.45 -22.88 -6.25
CA THR A 110 5.56 -24.05 -6.27
C THR A 110 4.96 -24.34 -7.64
N GLY A 111 5.11 -23.44 -8.61
CA GLY A 111 4.43 -23.50 -9.90
C GLY A 111 2.91 -23.34 -9.79
N ARG A 112 2.41 -22.88 -8.63
CA ARG A 112 0.97 -22.73 -8.35
C ARG A 112 0.65 -21.28 -8.05
N CYS A 113 -0.26 -20.68 -8.82
CA CYS A 113 -0.74 -19.34 -8.50
C CYS A 113 -1.89 -19.48 -7.51
N SER A 114 -1.73 -19.01 -6.27
CA SER A 114 -2.90 -18.85 -5.39
C SER A 114 -3.83 -17.84 -6.06
N ALA A 115 -5.13 -17.91 -5.91
CA ALA A 115 -6.03 -16.79 -6.15
C ALA A 115 -6.75 -16.54 -4.85
N PHE A 116 -6.84 -15.26 -4.47
CA PHE A 116 -7.57 -14.85 -3.28
C PHE A 116 -8.79 -14.07 -3.76
N GLY A 117 -9.96 -14.60 -3.46
CA GLY A 117 -11.18 -13.81 -3.45
C GLY A 117 -11.25 -13.10 -2.11
N PHE A 118 -11.27 -11.77 -2.13
CA PHE A 118 -11.77 -11.03 -0.98
C PHE A 118 -13.30 -11.12 -1.05
N GLY A 119 -13.89 -11.85 -0.11
CA GLY A 119 -15.33 -11.68 0.14
C GLY A 119 -15.58 -10.23 0.56
N PRO A 120 -16.83 -9.75 0.53
CA PRO A 120 -17.15 -8.44 1.08
C PRO A 120 -16.80 -8.42 2.57
N VAL A 121 -15.62 -7.90 2.89
CA VAL A 121 -15.27 -7.54 4.27
C VAL A 121 -16.22 -6.42 4.65
N GLY A 122 -17.01 -6.63 5.70
CA GLY A 122 -18.00 -5.69 6.23
C GLY A 122 -17.38 -4.46 6.87
N VAL A 123 -16.40 -3.84 6.21
CA VAL A 123 -15.82 -2.58 6.64
C VAL A 123 -16.81 -1.50 6.28
N SER A 124 -17.44 -0.90 7.29
CA SER A 124 -18.38 0.18 7.05
C SER A 124 -17.66 1.36 6.40
N GLY A 125 -18.30 2.05 5.46
CA GLY A 125 -17.76 3.29 4.89
C GLY A 125 -17.44 4.33 5.96
N VAL A 126 -18.15 4.27 7.09
CA VAL A 126 -17.89 5.11 8.28
C VAL A 126 -16.52 4.80 8.89
N SER A 127 -16.15 3.53 9.03
CA SER A 127 -14.84 3.13 9.57
C SER A 127 -13.71 3.62 8.69
N VAL A 128 -13.88 3.51 7.36
CA VAL A 128 -12.90 4.03 6.39
C VAL A 128 -12.82 5.55 6.49
N ALA A 129 -13.95 6.25 6.45
CA ALA A 129 -13.98 7.71 6.56
C ALA A 129 -13.34 8.20 7.87
N LEU A 130 -13.62 7.54 9.00
CA LEU A 130 -13.01 7.86 10.28
C LEU A 130 -11.50 7.64 10.27
N ALA A 131 -11.02 6.54 9.70
CA ALA A 131 -9.59 6.28 9.55
C ALA A 131 -8.91 7.37 8.70
N PHE A 132 -9.55 7.82 7.61
CA PHE A 132 -9.09 8.93 6.80
C PHE A 132 -9.01 10.24 7.60
N VAL A 133 -10.03 10.55 8.40
CA VAL A 133 -10.03 11.75 9.26
C VAL A 133 -8.93 11.69 10.31
N VAL A 134 -8.75 10.55 10.98
CA VAL A 134 -7.68 10.35 11.97
C VAL A 134 -6.31 10.51 11.32
N LEU A 135 -6.13 9.94 10.11
CA LEU A 135 -4.89 10.07 9.36
C LEU A 135 -4.61 11.53 8.99
N TRP A 136 -5.64 12.24 8.56
CA TRP A 136 -5.55 13.65 8.23
C TRP A 136 -5.16 14.49 9.45
N VAL A 137 -5.80 14.27 10.60
CA VAL A 137 -5.45 14.94 11.87
C VAL A 137 -4.00 14.68 12.26
N ASN A 138 -3.52 13.43 12.12
CA ASN A 138 -2.13 13.10 12.39
C ASN A 138 -1.16 13.88 11.47
N GLN A 139 -1.48 13.98 10.18
CA GLN A 139 -0.64 14.70 9.23
C GLN A 139 -0.65 16.21 9.43
N GLN A 140 -1.78 16.77 9.84
CA GLN A 140 -1.87 18.19 10.20
C GLN A 140 -0.99 18.52 11.42
N ARG A 141 -0.92 17.63 12.42
CA ARG A 141 -0.02 17.78 13.57
C ARG A 141 1.46 17.74 13.19
N HIS A 142 1.82 17.05 12.12
CA HIS A 142 3.19 16.89 11.65
C HIS A 142 3.47 17.63 10.33
N ALA A 143 2.62 18.60 9.96
CA ALA A 143 2.71 19.31 8.69
C ALA A 143 4.07 19.98 8.51
N GLY A 144 4.65 20.55 9.58
CA GLY A 144 5.99 21.13 9.55
C GLY A 144 7.07 20.12 9.16
N LEU A 145 6.97 18.86 9.61
CA LEU A 145 7.92 17.80 9.26
C LEU A 145 7.77 17.37 7.79
N ILE A 146 6.54 17.36 7.26
CA ILE A 146 6.25 17.00 5.86
C ILE A 146 6.68 18.12 4.91
N ILE A 147 6.39 19.37 5.25
CA ILE A 147 6.67 20.54 4.40
C ILE A 147 8.18 20.88 4.40
N HIS A 148 8.86 20.80 5.55
CA HIS A 148 10.28 21.17 5.63
C HIS A 148 11.26 20.07 5.18
N GLN A 149 10.80 18.83 5.00
CA GLN A 149 11.60 17.77 4.34
C GLN A 149 11.80 18.00 2.83
N LEU A 150 11.13 18.99 2.24
CA LEU A 150 11.30 19.39 0.83
C LEU A 150 12.30 20.56 0.66
N ARG A 151 12.97 21.02 1.72
CA ARG A 151 14.07 22.00 1.68
C ARG A 151 15.40 21.32 1.98
#